data_AF-A0A7W1LU95-F1
#
_entry.id   AF-A0A7W1LU95-F1
#
_cell.length_a   1.000
_cell.length_b   1.000
_cell.length_c   1.000
_cell.angle_alpha   90.00
_cell.angle_beta   90.00
_cell.angle_gamma   90.00
#
_symmetry.space_group_name_H-M   'P 1'
#
loop_
_entity.id
_entity.type
_entity.pdbx_description
1 polymer ?
#
loop_
_entity_poly.entity_id
_entity_poly.type
_entity_poly.pdbx_seq_one_letter_code
_entity_poly.pdbx_strand_id
1 'polypeptide(L)'
;MRWWKEAALIVGFYLIYSWTRNQFGSSKIAADGIPEQAFNNAERIVRLERFIGLYHEETMQELFLSQKWFIQFWNTYYGTAHFAVTVAVFIVLFLKRPGVFPQFRNTLLAMTALAIIGFATFPLMPPRLLDTPCDRFGGACIASPLRPENPDGTFGFVDTLKDYGGPWSFDSDTMTKLS
;
A
#
# COMPACT_ATOMS: atom_id res chain seq x y z
N MET A 1 -18.61 2.35 -29.41
CA MET A 1 -17.74 2.93 -28.39
C MET A 1 -16.77 3.90 -29.07
N ARG A 2 -16.67 5.17 -28.65
CA ARG A 2 -15.70 6.11 -29.26
C ARG A 2 -14.42 6.06 -28.42
N TRP A 3 -13.36 5.41 -28.94
CA TRP A 3 -12.10 5.14 -28.23
C TRP A 3 -11.45 6.38 -27.59
N TRP A 4 -11.58 7.56 -28.21
CA TRP A 4 -11.03 8.80 -27.69
C TRP A 4 -11.71 9.27 -26.39
N LYS A 5 -12.99 8.93 -26.16
CA LYS A 5 -13.69 9.23 -24.91
C LYS A 5 -13.17 8.37 -23.75
N GLU A 6 -12.84 7.12 -24.05
CA GLU A 6 -12.23 6.18 -23.09
C GLU A 6 -10.83 6.66 -22.71
N ALA A 7 -10.02 7.04 -23.70
CA ALA A 7 -8.69 7.60 -23.47
C ALA A 7 -8.74 8.89 -22.65
N ALA A 8 -9.66 9.82 -22.95
CA ALA A 8 -9.82 11.06 -22.19
C ALA A 8 -10.25 10.81 -20.73
N LEU A 9 -11.11 9.82 -20.48
CA LEU A 9 -11.50 9.41 -19.12
C LEU A 9 -10.33 8.81 -18.35
N ILE A 10 -9.54 7.94 -18.98
CA ILE A 10 -8.36 7.31 -18.35
C ILE A 10 -7.32 8.38 -18.02
N VAL A 11 -7.02 9.28 -18.95
CA VAL A 11 -6.06 10.37 -18.74
C VAL A 11 -6.57 11.34 -17.67
N GLY A 12 -7.83 11.77 -17.74
CA GLY A 12 -8.41 12.65 -16.74
C GLY A 12 -8.40 12.04 -15.33
N PHE A 13 -8.74 10.76 -15.22
CA PHE A 13 -8.66 10.06 -13.94
C PHE A 13 -7.22 9.88 -13.46
N TYR A 14 -6.28 9.56 -14.35
CA TYR A 14 -4.87 9.45 -14.00
C TYR A 14 -4.32 10.78 -13.48
N LEU A 15 -4.71 11.91 -14.08
CA LEU A 15 -4.31 13.24 -13.62
C LEU A 15 -4.92 13.58 -12.26
N ILE A 16 -6.21 13.28 -12.04
CA ILE A 16 -6.86 13.49 -10.74
C ILE A 16 -6.22 12.59 -9.69
N TYR A 17 -6.02 11.31 -9.99
CA TYR A 17 -5.32 10.35 -9.14
C TYR A 17 -3.93 10.87 -8.78
N SER A 18 -3.13 11.25 -9.77
CA SER A 18 -1.76 11.74 -9.56
C SER A 18 -1.74 13.04 -8.75
N TRP A 19 -2.69 13.96 -9.00
CA TRP A 19 -2.81 15.19 -8.22
C TRP A 19 -3.22 14.91 -6.77
N THR A 20 -4.26 14.11 -6.52
CA THR A 20 -4.70 13.76 -5.17
C THR A 20 -3.64 12.95 -4.44
N ARG A 21 -2.98 12.03 -5.14
CA ARG A 21 -1.81 11.32 -4.63
C ARG A 21 -0.70 12.30 -4.27
N ASN A 22 -0.28 13.21 -5.13
CA ASN A 22 0.82 14.12 -4.78
C ASN A 22 0.44 15.10 -3.65
N GLN A 23 -0.84 15.44 -3.55
CA GLN A 23 -1.37 16.36 -2.55
C GLN A 23 -1.61 15.71 -1.18
N PHE A 24 -1.90 14.41 -1.13
CA PHE A 24 -2.31 13.69 0.10
C PHE A 24 -1.56 12.38 0.35
N GLY A 25 -0.91 11.81 -0.66
CA GLY A 25 -0.12 10.57 -0.62
C GLY A 25 1.37 10.84 -0.64
N SER A 26 2.10 10.20 0.28
CA SER A 26 3.57 10.10 0.38
C SER A 26 4.39 11.40 0.46
N SER A 27 3.89 12.56 0.02
CA SER A 27 4.62 13.84 -0.06
C SER A 27 4.09 14.93 0.88
N LYS A 28 3.00 14.69 1.60
CA LYS A 28 2.65 15.47 2.80
C LYS A 28 2.85 14.62 4.04
N ILE A 29 4.08 14.19 4.18
CA ILE A 29 4.63 14.00 5.51
C ILE A 29 4.73 15.41 6.13
N ALA A 30 4.68 15.55 7.44
CA ALA A 30 4.92 16.82 8.11
C ALA A 30 6.21 17.49 7.57
N ALA A 31 6.39 18.79 7.79
CA ALA A 31 7.49 19.59 7.20
C ALA A 31 8.91 19.03 7.48
N ASP A 32 9.01 18.05 8.39
CA ASP A 32 10.18 17.31 8.86
C ASP A 32 10.32 15.89 8.25
N GLY A 33 9.36 15.38 7.48
CA GLY A 33 9.43 14.04 6.90
C GLY A 33 9.06 12.89 7.85
N ILE A 34 8.42 13.18 9.01
CA ILE A 34 7.94 12.16 9.96
C ILE A 34 6.41 11.93 9.86
N PRO A 35 5.93 10.70 9.61
CA PRO A 35 4.49 10.42 9.43
C PRO A 35 3.74 10.17 10.75
N GLU A 36 3.79 11.12 11.69
CA GLU A 36 3.22 10.97 13.05
C GLU A 36 1.71 10.64 13.05
N GLN A 37 0.92 11.30 12.22
CA GLN A 37 -0.53 11.04 12.15
C GLN A 37 -0.82 9.60 11.72
N ALA A 38 -0.06 9.08 10.74
CA ALA A 38 -0.22 7.73 10.25
C ALA A 38 0.19 6.69 11.28
N PHE A 39 1.25 6.98 12.04
CA PHE A 39 1.72 6.15 13.16
C PHE A 39 0.68 6.11 14.29
N ASN A 40 0.16 7.27 14.72
CA ASN A 40 -0.86 7.34 15.77
C ASN A 40 -2.16 6.63 15.38
N ASN A 41 -2.55 6.70 14.10
CA ASN A 41 -3.67 5.91 13.59
C ASN A 41 -3.37 4.41 13.61
N ALA A 42 -2.14 3.99 13.30
CA ALA A 42 -1.72 2.60 13.43
C ALA A 42 -1.82 2.12 14.88
N GLU A 43 -1.37 2.90 15.86
CA GLU A 43 -1.54 2.55 17.28
C GLU A 43 -3.01 2.33 17.67
N ARG A 44 -3.93 3.15 17.15
CA ARG A 44 -5.37 2.98 17.41
C ARG A 44 -5.87 1.64 16.88
N ILE A 45 -5.44 1.26 15.68
CA ILE A 45 -5.78 -0.04 15.09
C ILE A 45 -5.15 -1.18 15.89
N VAL A 46 -3.86 -1.09 16.24
CA VAL A 46 -3.17 -2.10 17.06
C VAL A 46 -3.90 -2.30 18.40
N ARG A 47 -4.31 -1.23 19.08
CA ARG A 47 -5.08 -1.33 20.33
C ARG A 47 -6.42 -2.03 20.12
N LEU A 48 -7.12 -1.71 19.04
CA LEU A 48 -8.39 -2.35 18.69
C LEU A 48 -8.20 -3.84 18.40
N GLU A 49 -7.21 -4.20 17.57
CA GLU A 49 -6.88 -5.58 17.22
C GLU A 49 -6.51 -6.40 18.44
N ARG A 50 -5.71 -5.84 19.36
CA ARG A 50 -5.38 -6.48 20.64
C ARG A 50 -6.63 -6.65 21.51
N PHE A 51 -7.48 -5.63 21.58
CA PHE A 51 -8.73 -5.69 22.36
C PHE A 51 -9.69 -6.79 21.87
N ILE A 52 -9.80 -6.99 20.56
CA ILE A 52 -10.66 -8.04 19.97
C ILE A 52 -9.93 -9.38 19.76
N GLY A 53 -8.65 -9.48 20.12
CA GLY A 53 -7.85 -10.69 19.97
C GLY A 53 -7.55 -11.08 18.52
N LEU A 54 -7.35 -10.12 17.63
CA LEU A 54 -6.94 -10.33 16.23
C LEU A 54 -5.48 -9.94 15.96
N TYR A 55 -4.75 -9.51 16.98
CA TYR A 55 -3.34 -9.12 16.85
C TYR A 55 -2.41 -10.36 16.82
N HIS A 56 -2.38 -11.05 15.68
CA HIS A 56 -1.59 -12.28 15.47
C HIS A 56 -0.66 -12.21 14.26
N GLU A 57 -0.56 -11.04 13.62
CA GLU A 57 0.21 -10.85 12.38
C GLU A 57 1.69 -11.17 12.56
N GLU A 58 2.30 -10.74 13.66
CA GLU A 58 3.70 -11.02 13.99
C GLU A 58 3.99 -12.53 14.04
N THR A 59 3.19 -13.29 14.80
CA THR A 59 3.33 -14.74 14.90
C THR A 59 3.18 -15.41 13.53
N MET A 60 2.21 -14.96 12.73
CA MET A 60 2.02 -15.48 11.38
C MET A 60 3.22 -15.15 10.49
N GLN A 61 3.78 -13.94 10.59
CA GLN A 61 4.96 -13.53 9.85
C GLN A 61 6.15 -14.42 10.21
N GLU A 62 6.44 -14.60 11.50
CA GLU A 62 7.56 -15.38 12.01
C GLU A 62 7.58 -16.82 11.45
N LEU A 63 6.41 -17.47 11.37
CA LEU A 63 6.27 -18.82 10.78
C LEU A 63 6.80 -18.90 9.34
N PHE A 64 6.68 -17.83 8.56
CA PHE A 64 7.07 -17.80 7.15
C PHE A 64 8.41 -17.11 6.88
N LEU A 65 9.00 -16.37 7.84
CA LEU A 65 10.28 -15.66 7.67
C LEU A 65 11.43 -16.59 7.22
N SER A 66 11.42 -17.85 7.66
CA SER A 66 12.41 -18.85 7.24
C SER A 66 12.27 -19.27 5.77
N GLN A 67 11.07 -19.15 5.18
CA GLN A 67 10.72 -19.60 3.84
C GLN A 67 10.92 -18.48 2.81
N LYS A 68 12.18 -18.14 2.54
CA LYS A 68 12.53 -17.01 1.66
C LYS A 68 11.83 -17.04 0.29
N TRP A 69 11.78 -18.20 -0.36
CA TRP A 69 11.15 -18.35 -1.68
C TRP A 69 9.65 -18.03 -1.64
N PHE A 70 8.97 -18.40 -0.55
CA PHE A 70 7.55 -18.16 -0.35
C PHE A 70 7.29 -16.66 -0.19
N ILE A 71 8.09 -15.98 0.66
CA ILE A 71 8.01 -14.53 0.83
C ILE A 71 8.28 -13.80 -0.49
N GLN A 72 9.34 -14.18 -1.21
CA GLN A 72 9.68 -13.55 -2.49
C GLN A 72 8.57 -13.73 -3.53
N PHE A 73 7.94 -14.90 -3.59
CA PHE A 73 6.78 -15.13 -4.45
C PHE A 73 5.63 -14.16 -4.11
N TRP A 74 5.27 -14.04 -2.83
CA TRP A 74 4.18 -13.15 -2.42
C TRP A 74 4.52 -11.67 -2.57
N ASN A 75 5.76 -11.25 -2.31
CA ASN A 75 6.24 -9.90 -2.60
C ASN A 75 6.12 -9.58 -4.10
N THR A 76 6.48 -10.55 -4.96
CA THR A 76 6.36 -10.41 -6.42
C THR A 76 4.91 -10.34 -6.87
N TYR A 77 4.07 -11.25 -6.35
CA TYR A 77 2.65 -11.28 -6.63
C TYR A 77 1.99 -9.95 -6.25
N TYR A 78 2.26 -9.46 -5.03
CA TYR A 78 1.79 -8.17 -4.54
C TYR A 78 2.19 -7.01 -5.47
N GLY A 79 3.43 -7.00 -5.94
CA GLY A 79 3.94 -5.94 -6.82
C GLY A 79 3.45 -5.96 -8.25
N THR A 80 3.11 -7.13 -8.79
CA THR A 80 2.91 -7.31 -10.23
C THR A 80 1.48 -7.64 -10.61
N ALA A 81 0.81 -8.50 -9.82
CA ALA A 81 -0.47 -9.07 -10.20
C ALA A 81 -1.54 -7.99 -10.35
N HIS A 82 -1.59 -7.02 -9.42
CA HIS A 82 -2.61 -5.97 -9.46
C HIS A 82 -2.55 -5.15 -10.76
N PHE A 83 -1.37 -4.89 -11.31
CA PHE A 83 -1.23 -4.16 -12.57
C PHE A 83 -1.44 -5.06 -13.78
N ALA A 84 -0.71 -6.19 -13.84
CA ALA A 84 -0.74 -7.08 -14.99
C ALA A 84 -2.14 -7.68 -15.21
N VAL A 85 -2.78 -8.18 -14.14
CA VAL A 85 -4.10 -8.79 -14.21
C VAL A 85 -5.16 -7.74 -14.55
N THR A 86 -5.14 -6.57 -13.92
CA THR A 86 -6.13 -5.51 -14.20
C THR A 86 -6.05 -5.06 -15.65
N VAL A 87 -4.84 -4.81 -16.17
CA VAL A 87 -4.63 -4.43 -17.59
C VAL A 87 -5.11 -5.54 -18.52
N ALA A 88 -4.72 -6.79 -18.28
CA ALA A 88 -5.12 -7.92 -19.11
C ALA A 88 -6.65 -8.09 -19.14
N VAL A 89 -7.31 -8.04 -17.99
CA VAL A 89 -8.76 -8.15 -17.87
C VAL A 89 -9.45 -6.99 -18.62
N PHE A 90 -8.95 -5.77 -18.50
CA PHE A 90 -9.52 -4.62 -19.19
C PHE A 90 -9.36 -4.72 -20.71
N ILE A 91 -8.21 -5.18 -21.21
CA ILE A 91 -8.00 -5.46 -22.64
C ILE A 91 -9.00 -6.51 -23.13
N VAL A 92 -9.16 -7.61 -22.40
CA VAL A 92 -10.09 -8.68 -22.76
C VAL A 92 -11.54 -8.18 -22.75
N LEU A 93 -11.95 -7.41 -21.75
CA LEU A 93 -13.29 -6.83 -21.67
C LEU A 93 -13.54 -5.84 -22.81
N PHE A 94 -12.56 -5.00 -23.13
CA PHE A 94 -12.66 -4.03 -24.21
C PHE A 94 -12.84 -4.71 -25.58
N LEU A 95 -12.05 -5.76 -25.85
CA LEU A 95 -12.07 -6.47 -27.13
C LEU A 95 -13.25 -7.44 -27.27
N LYS A 96 -13.52 -8.25 -26.23
CA LYS A 96 -14.48 -9.35 -26.32
C LYS A 96 -15.86 -9.02 -25.75
N ARG A 97 -15.97 -8.05 -24.85
CA ARG A 97 -17.22 -7.75 -24.12
C ARG A 97 -17.45 -6.23 -23.94
N PRO A 98 -17.47 -5.43 -25.02
CA PRO A 98 -17.56 -3.98 -24.95
C PRO A 98 -18.87 -3.48 -24.29
N GLY A 99 -19.93 -4.29 -24.27
CA GLY A 99 -21.20 -3.94 -23.62
C GLY A 99 -21.10 -3.79 -22.09
N VAL A 100 -20.23 -4.57 -21.43
CA VAL A 100 -20.05 -4.51 -19.96
C VAL A 100 -18.80 -3.74 -19.53
N PHE A 101 -17.88 -3.46 -20.46
CA PHE A 101 -16.65 -2.72 -20.16
C PHE A 101 -16.89 -1.38 -19.42
N PRO A 102 -17.86 -0.52 -19.79
CA PRO A 102 -18.10 0.73 -19.06
C PRO A 102 -18.48 0.53 -17.60
N GLN A 103 -19.21 -0.55 -17.29
CA GLN A 103 -19.59 -0.89 -15.91
C GLN A 103 -18.34 -1.19 -15.07
N PHE A 104 -17.50 -2.13 -15.51
CA PHE A 104 -16.28 -2.49 -14.79
C PHE A 104 -15.28 -1.34 -14.70
N ARG A 105 -15.15 -0.54 -15.77
CA ARG A 105 -14.35 0.69 -15.75
C ARG A 105 -14.85 1.64 -14.68
N ASN A 106 -16.15 1.96 -14.67
CA ASN A 106 -16.72 2.88 -13.69
C ASN A 106 -16.60 2.34 -12.25
N THR A 107 -16.75 1.03 -12.05
CA THR A 107 -16.52 0.39 -10.75
C THR A 107 -15.08 0.57 -10.30
N LEU A 108 -14.09 0.33 -11.16
CA LEU A 108 -12.68 0.55 -10.82
C LEU A 108 -12.42 2.01 -10.45
N LEU A 109 -12.93 2.96 -11.23
CA LEU A 109 -12.79 4.39 -10.94
C LEU A 109 -13.42 4.78 -9.60
N ALA A 110 -14.62 4.26 -9.31
CA ALA A 110 -15.33 4.52 -8.06
C ALA A 110 -14.60 3.90 -6.86
N MET A 111 -14.13 2.66 -6.96
CA MET A 111 -13.36 2.00 -5.90
C MET A 111 -12.06 2.74 -5.62
N THR A 112 -11.34 3.16 -6.66
CA THR A 112 -10.11 3.94 -6.50
C THR A 112 -10.40 5.31 -5.89
N ALA A 113 -11.47 5.99 -6.28
CA ALA A 113 -11.87 7.26 -5.66
C ALA A 113 -12.21 7.09 -4.17
N LEU A 114 -12.94 6.02 -3.81
CA LEU A 114 -13.23 5.70 -2.41
C LEU A 114 -11.96 5.38 -1.61
N ALA A 115 -11.02 4.62 -2.19
CA ALA A 115 -9.74 4.31 -1.56
C ALA A 115 -8.92 5.58 -1.29
N ILE A 116 -8.89 6.52 -2.24
CA ILE A 116 -8.23 7.82 -2.07
C ILE A 116 -8.87 8.63 -0.94
N ILE A 117 -10.20 8.68 -0.87
CA ILE A 117 -10.91 9.37 0.22
C ILE A 117 -10.56 8.73 1.58
N GLY A 118 -10.53 7.40 1.65
CA GLY A 118 -10.14 6.68 2.86
C GLY A 118 -8.70 7.00 3.26
N PHE A 119 -7.76 6.95 2.33
CA PHE A 119 -6.36 7.26 2.60
C PHE A 119 -6.15 8.72 3.04
N ALA A 120 -6.86 9.66 2.42
CA ALA A 120 -6.78 11.08 2.76
C ALA A 120 -7.39 11.41 4.13
N THR A 121 -8.46 10.71 4.53
CA THR A 121 -9.15 10.95 5.80
C THR A 121 -8.56 10.15 6.96
N PHE A 122 -7.97 8.99 6.68
CA PHE A 122 -7.36 8.10 7.66
C PHE A 122 -6.01 7.56 7.14
N PRO A 123 -4.95 8.40 7.14
CA PRO A 123 -3.62 7.91 6.81
C PRO A 123 -3.22 6.86 7.84
N LEU A 124 -2.75 5.70 7.39
CA LEU A 124 -2.45 4.56 8.24
C LEU A 124 -1.06 4.03 7.90
N MET A 125 -0.18 3.98 8.90
CA MET A 125 1.13 3.36 8.75
C MET A 125 0.98 1.84 8.73
N PRO A 126 1.51 1.14 7.70
CA PRO A 126 1.50 -0.31 7.69
C PRO A 126 2.48 -0.89 8.73
N PRO A 127 2.20 -2.08 9.30
CA PRO A 127 3.03 -2.71 10.34
C PRO A 127 4.52 -2.80 10.00
N ARG A 128 4.85 -3.17 8.76
CA ARG A 128 6.25 -3.24 8.26
C ARG A 128 7.06 -1.96 8.44
N LEU A 129 6.40 -0.79 8.49
CA LEU A 129 7.06 0.51 8.64
C LEU A 129 7.17 0.96 10.10
N LEU A 130 6.48 0.32 11.06
CA LEU A 130 6.50 0.72 12.47
C LEU A 130 7.90 0.68 13.09
N ASP A 131 8.69 -0.32 12.70
CA ASP A 131 10.08 -0.52 13.15
C ASP A 131 11.13 -0.15 12.10
N THR A 132 10.69 0.39 10.96
CA THR A 132 11.60 0.90 9.93
C THR A 132 12.20 2.25 10.38
N PRO A 133 13.50 2.51 10.12
CA PRO A 133 14.13 3.81 10.39
C PRO A 133 13.34 5.00 9.81
N CYS A 134 13.36 6.14 10.49
CA CYS A 134 12.67 7.36 10.05
C CYS A 134 13.43 8.13 8.95
N ASP A 135 14.04 7.43 8.00
CA ASP A 135 14.73 8.04 6.85
C ASP A 135 13.76 8.71 5.87
N ARG A 136 12.56 8.12 5.71
CA ARG A 136 11.53 8.60 4.79
C ARG A 136 10.10 8.33 5.26
N PHE A 137 9.78 7.06 5.54
CA PHE A 137 8.40 6.64 5.86
C PHE A 137 8.30 5.79 7.14
N GLY A 138 9.43 5.46 7.77
CA GLY A 138 9.46 4.62 8.96
C GLY A 138 9.03 5.35 10.23
N GLY A 139 8.62 4.57 11.22
CA GLY A 139 8.14 5.04 12.52
C GLY A 139 9.08 4.75 13.70
N ALA A 140 10.27 4.17 13.47
CA ALA A 140 11.16 3.70 14.55
C ALA A 140 11.54 4.79 15.58
N CYS A 141 11.66 6.05 15.14
CA CYS A 141 11.98 7.20 15.98
C CYS A 141 10.79 7.70 16.81
N ILE A 142 9.56 7.28 16.48
CA ILE A 142 8.35 7.72 17.17
C ILE A 142 8.18 6.88 18.44
N ALA A 143 8.21 7.55 19.58
CA ALA A 143 8.01 6.92 20.88
C ALA A 143 6.57 6.39 20.99
N SER A 144 6.43 5.16 21.47
CA SER A 144 5.14 4.48 21.59
C SER A 144 5.07 3.71 22.90
N PRO A 145 3.96 3.80 23.65
CA PRO A 145 3.72 2.97 24.82
C PRO A 145 3.46 1.49 24.48
N LEU A 146 3.26 1.16 23.20
CA LEU A 146 2.98 -0.21 22.74
C LEU A 146 4.26 -0.99 22.38
N ARG A 147 5.39 -0.30 22.15
CA ARG A 147 6.72 -0.91 21.88
C ARG A 147 7.28 -1.77 23.03
N PRO A 148 7.21 -1.36 24.31
CA PRO A 148 7.81 -2.12 25.41
C PRO A 148 7.12 -3.45 25.71
N GLU A 149 6.01 -3.77 25.03
CA GLU A 149 5.34 -5.07 25.16
C GLU A 149 6.19 -6.21 24.59
N ASN A 150 7.13 -5.91 23.67
CA ASN A 150 8.14 -6.85 23.20
C ASN A 150 9.48 -6.63 23.93
N PRO A 151 10.24 -7.70 24.23
CA PRO A 151 11.55 -7.63 24.90
C PRO A 151 12.55 -6.70 24.22
N ASP A 152 12.43 -6.56 22.90
CA ASP A 152 13.35 -5.80 22.05
C ASP A 152 12.94 -4.32 21.87
N GLY A 153 11.81 -3.89 22.44
CA GLY A 153 11.31 -2.52 22.32
C GLY A 153 10.79 -2.15 20.92
N THR A 154 10.38 -3.16 20.14
CA THR A 154 9.86 -3.04 18.76
C THR A 154 8.44 -3.58 18.66
N PHE A 155 7.75 -3.35 17.55
CA PHE A 155 6.48 -4.05 17.26
C PHE A 155 6.69 -5.47 16.71
N GLY A 156 7.94 -5.86 16.41
CA GLY A 156 8.31 -7.22 15.98
C GLY A 156 8.18 -7.47 14.47
N PHE A 157 7.79 -6.45 13.69
CA PHE A 157 7.58 -6.62 12.26
C PHE A 157 8.85 -6.47 11.45
N VAL A 158 9.01 -7.36 10.46
CA VAL A 158 10.09 -7.31 9.48
C VAL A 158 9.58 -6.70 8.17
N ASP A 159 10.32 -5.74 7.60
CA ASP A 159 10.00 -5.22 6.26
C ASP A 159 10.51 -6.17 5.18
N THR A 160 9.68 -7.18 4.87
CA THR A 160 10.07 -8.23 3.93
C THR A 160 10.30 -7.74 2.50
N LEU A 161 9.74 -6.59 2.13
CA LEU A 161 9.97 -5.96 0.83
C LEU A 161 11.40 -5.43 0.73
N LYS A 162 11.93 -4.90 1.83
CA LYS A 162 13.31 -4.43 1.94
C LYS A 162 14.30 -5.58 2.12
N ASP A 163 14.00 -6.51 3.02
CA ASP A 163 14.98 -7.52 3.47
C ASP A 163 15.08 -8.75 2.56
N TYR A 164 13.96 -9.19 1.96
CA TYR A 164 13.93 -10.38 1.09
C TYR A 164 13.70 -10.02 -0.38
N GLY A 165 13.09 -8.87 -0.64
CA GLY A 165 12.82 -8.35 -1.99
C GLY A 165 11.90 -9.23 -2.83
N GLY A 166 11.96 -8.99 -4.13
CA GLY A 166 11.43 -9.81 -5.23
C GLY A 166 12.29 -9.54 -6.48
N PRO A 167 12.01 -10.15 -7.65
CA PRO A 167 12.71 -9.86 -8.91
C PRO A 167 12.67 -8.39 -9.32
N TRP A 168 11.76 -7.61 -8.72
CA TRP A 168 11.60 -6.18 -8.85
C TRP A 168 11.84 -5.55 -7.47
N SER A 169 12.90 -4.76 -7.28
CA SER A 169 13.09 -4.02 -6.03
C SER A 169 12.22 -2.75 -6.04
N PHE A 170 11.38 -2.59 -5.03
CA PHE A 170 10.55 -1.40 -4.86
C PHE A 170 11.37 -0.16 -4.45
N ASP A 171 12.59 -0.37 -3.95
CA ASP A 171 13.58 0.67 -3.67
C ASP A 171 14.42 1.05 -4.91
N SER A 172 14.21 0.39 -6.06
CA SER A 172 14.77 0.93 -7.30
C SER A 172 14.08 2.25 -7.62
N ASP A 173 14.91 3.25 -7.90
CA ASP A 173 14.54 4.63 -8.25
C ASP A 173 13.50 4.69 -9.40
N THR A 174 13.32 3.61 -10.14
CA THR A 174 12.34 3.41 -11.22
C THR A 174 10.91 3.16 -10.72
N MET A 175 10.72 2.36 -9.67
CA MET A 175 9.38 2.08 -9.11
C MET A 175 8.87 3.23 -8.25
N THR A 176 9.76 3.93 -7.53
CA THR A 176 9.40 5.17 -6.81
C THR A 176 8.95 6.29 -7.77
N LYS A 177 9.47 6.31 -9.02
CA LYS A 177 9.07 7.26 -10.06
C LYS A 177 7.81 6.86 -10.84
N LEU A 178 7.42 5.59 -10.78
CA LEU A 178 6.21 5.05 -11.42
C LEU A 178 5.04 4.85 -10.43
N SER A 179 5.35 4.76 -9.13
CA SER A 179 4.38 4.91 -8.04
C SER A 179 4.34 6.39 -7.64
#